data_AF-A0A257LM30-F1
#
_entry.id   AF-A0A257LM30-F1
#
_cell.length_a   1.000
_cell.length_b   1.000
_cell.length_c   1.000
_cell.angle_alpha   90.00
_cell.angle_beta   90.00
_cell.angle_gamma   90.00
#
_symmetry.space_group_name_H-M   'P 1'
#
loop_
_entity.id
_entity.type
_entity.pdbx_description
1 polymer ?
#
loop_
_entity_poly.entity_id
_entity_poly.type
_entity_poly.pdbx_seq_one_letter_code
_entity_poly.pdbx_strand_id
1 'polypeptide(L)'
;MPSWQARVATFITRHRVRPALGDLSDISRVRRVFNQRLPAPRGVRYTAAVLGGVPGEWVQAEVDAIRADNATDTPPLLYLHGGGFVGCSPRRHRSLTAA
;
A
#
# COMPACT_ATOMS: atom_id res chain seq x y z
N MET A 1 -8.69 -23.12 1.04
CA MET A 1 -8.11 -23.06 -0.34
C MET A 1 -8.00 -21.61 -0.75
N PRO A 2 -6.89 -21.16 -1.38
CA PRO A 2 -6.79 -19.78 -1.85
C PRO A 2 -7.84 -19.50 -2.93
N SER A 3 -8.37 -18.28 -2.93
CA SER A 3 -9.37 -17.84 -3.92
C SER A 3 -8.78 -17.86 -5.33
N TRP A 4 -9.64 -17.90 -6.35
CA TRP A 4 -9.18 -17.85 -7.75
C TRP A 4 -8.44 -16.54 -8.05
N GLN A 5 -8.86 -15.44 -7.41
CA GLN A 5 -8.20 -14.14 -7.50
C GLN A 5 -6.75 -14.22 -6.98
N ALA A 6 -6.53 -14.90 -5.85
CA ALA A 6 -5.18 -15.09 -5.30
C ALA A 6 -4.29 -15.94 -6.22
N ARG A 7 -4.87 -16.94 -6.89
CA ARG A 7 -4.15 -17.77 -7.88
C ARG A 7 -3.73 -16.94 -9.10
N VAL A 8 -4.63 -16.09 -9.61
CA VAL A 8 -4.32 -15.17 -10.72
C VAL A 8 -3.25 -14.15 -10.31
N ALA A 9 -3.38 -13.52 -9.14
CA ALA A 9 -2.38 -12.58 -8.62
C ALA A 9 -1.00 -13.23 -8.47
N THR A 10 -0.96 -14.46 -7.97
CA THR A 10 0.28 -15.26 -7.85
C THR A 10 0.89 -15.52 -9.22
N PHE A 11 0.09 -15.93 -10.21
CA PHE A 11 0.54 -16.16 -11.57
C PHE A 11 1.13 -14.90 -12.20
N ILE A 12 0.43 -13.76 -12.12
CA ILE A 12 0.90 -12.48 -12.65
C ILE A 12 2.20 -12.05 -11.97
N THR A 13 2.25 -12.11 -10.63
CA THR A 13 3.44 -11.72 -9.86
C THR A 13 4.66 -12.55 -10.26
N ARG A 14 4.49 -13.86 -10.42
CA ARG A 14 5.57 -14.78 -10.79
C ARG A 14 6.13 -14.49 -12.18
N HIS A 15 5.27 -14.15 -13.15
CA HIS A 15 5.68 -14.01 -14.56
C HIS A 15 5.97 -12.58 -14.99
N ARG A 16 5.45 -11.56 -14.28
CA ARG A 16 5.62 -10.15 -14.67
C ARG A 16 6.48 -9.35 -13.69
N VAL A 17 6.33 -9.59 -12.39
CA VAL A 17 7.01 -8.79 -11.35
C VAL A 17 8.39 -9.35 -11.03
N ARG A 18 8.50 -10.66 -10.78
CA ARG A 18 9.80 -11.29 -10.43
C ARG A 18 10.90 -11.06 -11.48
N PRO A 19 10.67 -11.26 -12.80
CA PRO A 19 11.72 -11.02 -13.80
C PRO A 19 12.11 -9.54 -13.89
N ALA A 20 11.16 -8.63 -13.69
CA ALA A 20 11.41 -7.19 -13.73
C ALA A 20 12.28 -6.70 -12.55
N LEU A 21 12.34 -7.49 -11.47
CA LEU A 21 13.18 -7.30 -10.29
C LEU A 21 14.42 -8.22 -10.29
N GLY A 22 14.68 -8.95 -11.37
CA GLY A 22 15.76 -9.94 -11.43
C GLY A 22 17.16 -9.32 -11.49
N ASP A 23 17.28 -8.12 -12.04
CA ASP A 23 18.49 -7.32 -12.00
C ASP A 23 18.30 -6.14 -11.06
N LEU A 24 18.87 -6.26 -9.87
CA LEU A 24 18.81 -5.23 -8.82
C LEU A 24 19.93 -4.18 -8.95
N SER A 25 20.85 -4.34 -9.90
CA SER A 25 21.93 -3.38 -10.13
C SER A 25 21.41 -2.06 -10.72
N ASP A 26 20.34 -2.12 -11.53
CA ASP A 26 19.62 -0.94 -12.02
C ASP A 26 18.47 -0.57 -11.07
N ILE A 27 18.81 0.24 -10.07
CA ILE A 27 17.86 0.73 -9.07
C ILE A 27 16.74 1.59 -9.67
N SER A 28 17.00 2.26 -10.79
CA SER A 28 16.02 3.12 -11.47
C SER A 28 14.93 2.28 -12.12
N ARG A 29 15.31 1.17 -12.75
CA ARG A 29 14.37 0.18 -13.27
C ARG A 29 13.55 -0.46 -12.15
N VAL A 30 14.19 -0.89 -11.06
CA VAL A 30 13.50 -1.46 -9.89
C VAL A 30 12.46 -0.48 -9.33
N ARG A 31 12.85 0.79 -9.14
CA ARG A 31 11.93 1.84 -8.68
C ARG A 31 10.77 2.08 -9.62
N ARG A 32 10.98 1.99 -10.94
CA ARG A 32 9.91 2.14 -11.96
C ARG A 32 8.88 1.03 -11.84
N VAL A 33 9.32 -0.21 -11.65
CA VAL A 33 8.45 -1.37 -11.46
C VAL A 33 7.62 -1.20 -10.20
N PHE A 34 8.26 -0.87 -9.08
CA PHE A 34 7.51 -0.59 -7.85
C PHE A 34 6.60 0.63 -7.98
N ASN A 35 6.90 1.61 -8.85
CA ASN A 35 6.16 2.88 -9.01
C ASN A 35 4.79 2.76 -9.66
N GLN A 36 4.41 1.56 -10.09
CA GLN A 36 3.09 1.31 -10.63
C GLN A 36 2.03 1.52 -9.55
N ARG A 37 0.97 2.25 -9.91
CA ARG A 37 -0.15 2.56 -9.01
C ARG A 37 -1.21 1.48 -9.11
N LEU A 38 -1.66 1.02 -7.95
CA LEU A 38 -2.92 0.28 -7.83
C LEU A 38 -4.06 1.27 -7.53
N PRO A 39 -5.27 1.01 -8.03
CA PRO A 39 -6.43 1.85 -7.71
C PRO A 39 -6.68 1.82 -6.20
N ALA A 40 -6.90 3.01 -5.63
CA ALA A 40 -7.26 3.15 -4.23
C ALA A 40 -8.75 2.77 -4.04
N PRO A 41 -9.08 2.02 -2.98
CA PRO A 41 -10.46 1.73 -2.61
C PRO A 41 -11.26 3.02 -2.37
N ARG A 42 -12.55 2.98 -2.70
CA ARG A 42 -13.52 4.06 -2.42
C ARG A 42 -13.96 4.00 -0.96
N GLY A 43 -14.57 5.08 -0.47
CA GLY A 43 -15.08 5.13 0.91
C GLY A 43 -13.99 5.28 1.95
N VAL A 44 -12.83 5.83 1.57
CA VAL A 44 -11.65 5.98 2.43
C VAL A 44 -11.11 7.40 2.29
N ARG A 45 -10.91 8.07 3.41
CA ARG A 45 -10.26 9.37 3.52
C ARG A 45 -8.76 9.17 3.71
N TYR A 46 -7.98 9.87 2.87
CA TYR A 46 -6.53 9.90 2.96
C TYR A 46 -6.08 11.32 3.31
N THR A 47 -5.47 11.50 4.48
CA THR A 47 -5.01 12.82 4.96
C THR A 47 -3.49 12.80 5.07
N ALA A 48 -2.80 13.71 4.37
CA ALA A 48 -1.35 13.81 4.49
C ALA A 48 -0.94 14.12 5.94
N ALA A 49 0.14 13.51 6.41
CA ALA A 49 0.65 13.72 7.76
C ALA A 49 2.19 13.72 7.74
N VAL A 50 2.78 14.30 8.79
CA VAL A 50 4.21 14.21 9.05
C VAL A 50 4.37 13.73 10.49
N LEU A 51 5.00 12.56 10.66
CA LEU A 51 5.25 11.97 11.97
C LEU A 51 6.75 11.91 12.19
N GLY A 52 7.26 12.61 13.21
CA GLY A 52 8.70 12.65 13.48
C GLY A 52 9.55 13.15 12.31
N GLY A 53 9.01 14.06 11.49
CA GLY A 53 9.68 14.57 10.28
C GLY A 53 9.55 13.69 9.04
N VAL A 54 8.92 12.51 9.15
CA VAL A 54 8.73 11.59 8.01
C VAL A 54 7.35 11.82 7.37
N PRO A 55 7.27 12.12 6.06
CA PRO A 55 5.99 12.23 5.36
C PRO A 55 5.25 10.90 5.32
N GLY A 56 3.97 10.93 5.66
CA GLY A 56 3.06 9.80 5.65
C GLY A 56 1.64 10.21 5.30
N GLU A 57 0.68 9.32 5.56
CA GLU A 57 -0.74 9.61 5.45
C GLU A 57 -1.55 8.85 6.50
N TRP A 58 -2.57 9.51 7.04
CA TRP A 58 -3.66 8.84 7.74
C TRP A 58 -4.61 8.23 6.72
N VAL A 59 -5.02 6.99 6.97
CA VAL A 59 -5.99 6.26 6.17
C VAL A 59 -7.14 5.91 7.08
N GLN A 60 -8.35 6.38 6.75
CA GLN A 60 -9.53 6.21 7.58
C GLN A 60 -10.70 5.80 6.70
N ALA A 61 -11.38 4.70 7.03
CA ALA A 61 -12.64 4.37 6.38
C ALA A 61 -13.67 5.48 6.67
N GLU A 62 -14.47 5.86 5.68
CA GLU A 62 -15.49 6.92 5.85
C GLU A 62 -16.53 6.53 6.90
N VAL A 63 -16.84 5.24 7.04
CA VAL A 63 -17.74 4.73 8.09
C VAL A 63 -17.16 4.98 9.48
N ASP A 64 -15.84 4.87 9.64
CA ASP A 64 -15.16 5.14 10.91
C ASP A 64 -14.97 6.64 11.15
N ALA A 65 -14.87 7.45 10.09
CA ALA A 65 -14.87 8.90 10.19
C ALA A 65 -16.22 9.47 10.67
N ILE A 66 -17.34 8.81 10.34
CA ILE A 66 -18.68 9.13 10.86
C ILE A 66 -18.82 8.66 12.32
N ARG A 67 -18.15 7.57 12.68
CA ARG A 67 -18.11 7.06 14.06
C ARG A 67 -17.02 7.74 14.90
N ALA A 68 -16.36 8.81 14.43
CA ALA A 68 -15.29 9.48 15.16
C ALA A 68 -15.72 9.94 16.57
N ASP A 69 -17.00 10.20 16.77
CA ASP A 69 -17.61 10.52 18.07
C ASP A 69 -17.57 9.32 19.05
N ASN A 70 -17.38 8.10 18.53
CA ASN A 70 -17.27 6.81 19.23
C ASN A 70 -15.99 6.00 18.84
N ALA A 71 -15.07 6.58 18.05
CA ALA A 71 -13.89 5.87 17.50
C ALA A 71 -12.72 5.79 18.50
N THR A 72 -12.95 6.18 19.74
CA THR A 72 -11.93 6.31 20.79
C THR A 72 -11.31 4.97 21.21
N ASP A 73 -11.91 3.84 20.84
CA ASP A 73 -11.49 2.51 21.32
C ASP A 73 -10.57 1.73 20.36
N THR A 74 -10.41 2.14 19.10
CA THR A 74 -9.53 1.42 18.16
C THR A 74 -8.16 2.09 18.09
N PRO A 75 -7.07 1.46 18.55
CA PRO A 75 -5.74 2.05 18.45
C PRO A 75 -5.30 2.19 16.98
N PRO A 76 -4.56 3.26 16.64
CA PRO A 76 -4.08 3.46 15.28
C PRO A 76 -3.05 2.39 14.88
N LEU A 77 -3.14 1.93 13.63
CA LEU A 77 -2.15 1.02 13.04
C LEU A 77 -1.03 1.80 12.34
N LEU A 78 0.21 1.64 12.81
CA LEU A 78 1.39 2.09 12.08
C LEU A 78 1.74 1.08 10.98
N TYR A 79 1.36 1.38 9.74
CA TYR A 79 1.70 0.55 8.59
C TYR A 79 3.02 1.00 7.95
N LEU A 80 4.03 0.12 7.96
CA LEU A 80 5.29 0.31 7.24
C LEU A 80 5.26 -0.51 5.95
N HIS A 81 5.42 0.16 4.81
CA HIS A 81 5.26 -0.50 3.51
C HIS A 81 6.44 -1.40 3.14
N GLY A 82 6.17 -2.45 2.35
CA GLY A 82 7.21 -3.25 1.71
C GLY A 82 7.86 -2.52 0.51
N GLY A 83 8.77 -3.19 -0.20
CA GLY A 83 9.48 -2.60 -1.35
C GLY A 83 11.00 -2.69 -1.27
N GLY A 84 11.52 -3.57 -0.42
CA GLY A 84 12.96 -3.85 -0.30
C GLY A 84 13.79 -2.63 0.08
N PHE A 85 13.20 -1.67 0.82
CA PHE A 85 13.82 -0.40 1.23
C PHE A 85 14.19 0.56 0.07
N VAL A 86 13.91 0.21 -1.18
CA VAL A 86 14.36 0.97 -2.35
C VAL A 86 13.22 1.57 -3.17
N GLY A 87 11.99 1.13 -2.95
CA GLY A 87 10.82 1.60 -3.66
C GLY A 87 9.57 1.68 -2.78
N CYS A 88 8.43 1.79 -3.45
CA CYS A 88 7.11 2.04 -2.86
C CYS A 88 6.95 3.42 -2.22
N SER A 89 5.74 3.69 -1.74
CA SER A 89 5.34 4.88 -0.98
C SER A 89 3.97 4.57 -0.33
N PRO A 90 3.53 5.34 0.68
CA PRO A 90 2.18 5.18 1.26
C PRO A 90 1.08 5.15 0.19
N ARG A 91 1.14 6.11 -0.75
CA ARG A 91 0.23 6.20 -1.90
C ARG A 91 0.10 4.92 -2.76
N ARG A 92 1.14 4.08 -2.84
CA ARG A 92 1.13 2.84 -3.65
C ARG A 92 0.55 1.66 -2.89
N HIS A 93 0.49 1.75 -1.57
CA HIS A 93 -0.07 0.72 -0.69
C HIS A 93 -1.52 1.00 -0.30
N ARG A 94 -2.15 2.05 -0.83
CA ARG A 94 -3.55 2.39 -0.55
C ARG A 94 -4.53 1.24 -0.81
N SER A 95 -4.28 0.39 -1.82
CA SER A 95 -5.11 -0.80 -2.06
C SER A 95 -5.05 -1.83 -0.93
N LEU A 96 -4.04 -1.77 -0.07
CA LEU A 96 -3.86 -2.65 1.08
C LEU A 96 -4.22 -1.96 2.39
N THR A 97 -3.81 -0.70 2.58
CA THR A 97 -4.08 0.04 3.84
C THR A 97 -5.53 0.48 3.98
N ALA A 98 -6.32 0.38 2.92
CA ALA A 98 -7.74 0.72 2.88
C ALA A 98 -8.65 -0.50 2.70
N ALA A 99 -8.10 -1.71 2.83
CA ALA A 99 -8.80 -2.98 2.70
C ALA A 99 -9.34 -3.46 4.07
#